data_AF-A0A950DMZ2-F1
#
_entry.id   AF-A0A950DMZ2-F1
#
_cell.length_a   1.000
_cell.length_b   1.000
_cell.length_c   1.000
_cell.angle_alpha   90.00
_cell.angle_beta   90.00
_cell.angle_gamma   90.00
#
_symmetry.space_group_name_H-M   'P 1'
#
loop_
_entity.id
_entity.type
_entity.pdbx_description
1 polymer ?
#
loop_
_entity_poly.entity_id
_entity_poly.type
_entity_poly.pdbx_seq_one_letter_code
_entity_poly.pdbx_strand_id
1 'polypeptide(L)'
;MNAAAWTSTFIGVTLLGLVALDIYRTILHSRGRSGLVTEALTRTVWRLVRGIAFRRSRLGRHRMLNHIGPLLLPGIVATLVALLILGYALVYWPHLPADFNVQEKAQSSRAIEALYFSGITFTTLGYGDIAPRSTSMRLLALSEALTGFGFISLAVTY
;
A
#
# COMPACT_ATOMS: atom_id res chain seq x y z
N MET A 1 20.77 3.64 16.70
CA MET A 1 20.13 3.23 15.42
C MET A 1 21.23 3.02 14.38
N ASN A 2 21.21 1.91 13.66
CA ASN A 2 22.24 1.56 12.67
C ASN A 2 21.93 2.21 11.31
N ALA A 3 22.92 2.31 10.40
CA ALA A 3 22.73 2.88 9.06
C ALA A 3 21.56 2.24 8.29
N ALA A 4 21.39 0.91 8.41
CA ALA A 4 20.29 0.16 7.81
C ALA A 4 18.89 0.62 8.25
N ALA A 5 18.75 1.06 9.51
CA ALA A 5 17.49 1.56 10.07
C ALA A 5 17.11 2.92 9.45
N TRP A 6 18.10 3.81 9.31
CA TRP A 6 17.89 5.10 8.66
C TRP A 6 17.52 4.93 7.19
N THR A 7 18.17 3.99 6.48
CA THR A 7 17.83 3.71 5.08
C THR A 7 16.42 3.15 4.93
N SER A 8 15.98 2.23 5.79
CA SER A 8 14.62 1.66 5.69
C SER A 8 13.55 2.71 5.96
N THR A 9 13.73 3.53 6.99
CA THR A 9 12.81 4.64 7.29
C THR A 9 12.77 5.65 6.15
N PHE A 10 13.92 6.03 5.58
CA PHE A 10 13.96 6.96 4.45
C PHE A 10 13.24 6.41 3.21
N ILE A 11 13.45 5.12 2.90
CA ILE A 11 12.75 4.43 1.80
C ILE A 11 11.24 4.40 2.08
N GLY A 12 10.82 4.06 3.30
CA GLY A 12 9.41 4.04 3.71
C GLY A 12 8.74 5.41 3.57
N VAL A 13 9.35 6.47 4.12
CA VAL A 13 8.83 7.84 4.02
C VAL A 13 8.76 8.32 2.57
N THR A 14 9.79 8.02 1.78
CA THR A 14 9.79 8.36 0.34
C THR A 14 8.67 7.62 -0.39
N LEU A 15 8.46 6.34 -0.09
CA LEU A 15 7.38 5.54 -0.67
C LEU A 15 6.00 6.11 -0.30
N LEU A 16 5.77 6.43 0.98
CA LEU A 16 4.53 7.07 1.44
C LEU A 16 4.29 8.39 0.73
N GLY A 17 5.33 9.24 0.58
CA GLY A 17 5.23 10.49 -0.16
C GLY A 17 4.89 10.30 -1.64
N LEU A 18 5.51 9.32 -2.31
CA LEU A 18 5.21 8.99 -3.71
C LEU A 18 3.77 8.49 -3.88
N VAL A 19 3.30 7.64 -2.98
CA VAL A 19 1.92 7.14 -3.02
C VAL A 19 0.92 8.25 -2.70
N ALA A 20 1.19 9.11 -1.72
CA ALA A 20 0.35 10.27 -1.42
C ALA A 20 0.25 11.24 -2.62
N LEU A 21 1.36 11.48 -3.33
CA LEU A 21 1.36 12.26 -4.56
C LEU A 21 0.60 11.57 -5.69
N ASP A 22 0.67 10.24 -5.79
CA ASP A 22 -0.13 9.45 -6.74
C ASP A 22 -1.62 9.62 -6.46
N ILE A 23 -2.02 9.46 -5.20
CA ILE A 23 -3.41 9.62 -4.74
C ILE A 23 -3.91 11.04 -5.03
N TYR A 24 -3.13 12.07 -4.67
CA TYR A 24 -3.46 13.46 -4.95
C TYR A 24 -3.68 13.70 -6.45
N ARG A 25 -2.78 13.21 -7.31
CA ARG A 25 -2.90 13.38 -8.76
C ARG A 25 -4.08 12.61 -9.34
N THR A 26 -4.36 11.43 -8.81
CA THR A 26 -5.38 10.53 -9.37
C THR A 26 -6.78 10.90 -8.92
N ILE A 27 -6.97 11.25 -7.64
CA ILE A 27 -8.29 11.53 -7.04
C ILE A 27 -8.61 13.03 -7.08
N LEU A 28 -7.67 13.90 -6.68
CA LEU A 28 -7.94 15.33 -6.50
C LEU A 28 -7.72 16.16 -7.78
N HIS A 29 -6.95 15.65 -8.75
CA HIS A 29 -6.67 16.32 -10.03
C HIS A 29 -7.21 15.52 -11.23
N SER A 30 -8.53 15.50 -11.39
CA SER A 30 -9.29 14.74 -12.41
C SER A 30 -9.04 15.12 -13.89
N ARG A 31 -8.09 16.00 -14.25
CA ARG A 31 -7.95 16.51 -15.65
C ARG A 31 -6.58 16.43 -16.34
N GLY A 32 -5.58 15.76 -15.79
CA GLY A 32 -4.34 15.59 -16.58
C GLY A 32 -3.27 14.71 -15.95
N ARG A 33 -3.05 13.55 -16.57
CA ARG A 33 -2.03 12.52 -16.28
C ARG A 33 -2.35 11.65 -15.07
N SER A 34 -2.65 10.37 -15.34
CA SER A 34 -2.68 9.30 -14.36
C SER A 34 -1.40 9.33 -13.51
N GLY A 35 -1.51 9.11 -12.20
CA GLY A 35 -0.35 9.10 -11.30
C GLY A 35 0.76 8.11 -11.73
N LEU A 36 1.98 8.26 -11.20
CA LEU A 36 3.13 7.41 -11.54
C LEU A 36 2.86 5.90 -11.33
N VAL A 37 2.29 5.54 -10.18
CA VAL A 37 1.98 4.15 -9.81
C VAL A 37 0.79 3.65 -10.62
N THR A 38 -0.27 4.45 -10.68
CA THR A 38 -1.48 4.13 -11.44
C THR A 38 -1.17 3.90 -12.92
N GLU A 39 -0.33 4.75 -13.51
CA GLU A 39 0.10 4.64 -14.90
C GLU A 39 1.02 3.42 -15.11
N ALA A 40 1.99 3.20 -14.22
CA ALA A 40 2.86 2.04 -14.30
C ALA A 40 2.09 0.72 -14.21
N LEU A 41 1.13 0.61 -13.29
CA LEU A 41 0.28 -0.57 -13.14
C LEU A 41 -0.58 -0.77 -14.38
N THR A 42 -1.25 0.28 -14.84
CA THR A 42 -2.10 0.24 -16.04
C THR A 42 -1.29 -0.21 -17.26
N ARG A 43 -0.10 0.37 -17.49
CA ARG A 43 0.81 -0.05 -18.58
C ARG A 43 1.25 -1.50 -18.43
N THR A 44 1.54 -1.96 -17.22
CA THR A 44 1.99 -3.34 -16.95
C THR A 44 0.88 -4.34 -17.23
N VAL A 45 -0.34 -4.09 -16.72
CA VAL A 45 -1.52 -4.90 -17.02
C VAL A 45 -1.76 -4.92 -18.53
N TRP A 46 -1.73 -3.78 -19.21
CA TRP A 46 -1.90 -3.72 -20.66
C TRP A 46 -0.79 -4.43 -21.47
N ARG A 47 0.44 -4.47 -20.97
CA ARG A 47 1.54 -5.24 -21.60
C ARG A 47 1.31 -6.73 -21.46
N LEU A 48 0.96 -7.21 -20.27
CA LEU A 48 0.66 -8.63 -20.01
C LEU A 48 -0.54 -9.09 -20.84
N VAL A 49 -1.61 -8.31 -20.80
CA VAL A 49 -2.84 -8.58 -21.56
C VAL A 49 -2.56 -8.62 -23.05
N ARG A 50 -1.80 -7.67 -23.61
CA ARG A 50 -1.43 -7.70 -25.03
C ARG A 50 -0.54 -8.89 -25.37
N GLY A 51 0.43 -9.23 -24.51
CA GLY A 51 1.30 -10.39 -24.70
C GLY A 51 0.52 -11.71 -24.77
N ILE A 52 -0.52 -11.85 -23.95
CA ILE A 52 -1.41 -13.03 -23.95
C ILE A 52 -2.42 -12.96 -25.11
N ALA A 53 -2.97 -11.78 -25.38
CA ALA A 53 -3.99 -11.57 -26.41
C ALA A 53 -3.45 -11.73 -27.84
N PHE A 54 -2.16 -11.47 -28.08
CA PHE A 54 -1.52 -11.73 -29.39
C PHE A 54 -1.56 -13.21 -29.79
N ARG A 55 -1.76 -14.13 -28.85
CA ARG A 55 -1.94 -15.57 -29.11
C ARG A 55 -3.40 -15.99 -29.29
N ARG A 56 -4.37 -15.07 -29.20
CA ARG A 56 -5.82 -15.38 -29.29
C ARG A 56 -6.48 -14.71 -30.50
N SER A 57 -7.56 -15.35 -30.97
CA SER A 57 -8.38 -14.84 -32.08
C SER A 57 -9.06 -13.50 -31.75
N ARG A 58 -9.45 -12.74 -32.79
CA ARG A 58 -10.06 -11.41 -32.69
C ARG A 58 -11.27 -11.36 -31.73
N LEU A 59 -12.09 -12.40 -31.72
CA LEU A 59 -13.27 -12.57 -30.84
C LEU A 59 -12.88 -12.86 -29.38
N GLY A 60 -11.82 -13.66 -29.14
CA GLY A 60 -11.30 -13.94 -27.81
C GLY A 60 -10.67 -12.71 -27.14
N ARG A 61 -10.03 -11.84 -27.95
CA ARG A 61 -9.48 -10.56 -27.49
C ARG A 61 -10.57 -9.63 -26.95
N HIS A 62 -11.68 -9.49 -27.66
CA HIS A 62 -12.79 -8.63 -27.21
C HIS A 62 -13.39 -9.08 -25.86
N ARG A 63 -13.60 -10.38 -25.65
CA ARG A 63 -14.11 -10.90 -24.36
C ARG A 63 -13.15 -10.67 -23.20
N MET A 64 -11.84 -10.82 -23.42
CA MET A 64 -10.82 -10.54 -22.40
C MET A 64 -10.80 -9.07 -22.02
N LEU A 65 -10.83 -8.16 -23.00
CA LEU A 65 -10.80 -6.72 -22.73
C LEU A 65 -12.03 -6.26 -21.94
N ASN A 66 -13.21 -6.85 -22.19
CA ASN A 66 -14.42 -6.57 -21.41
C ASN A 66 -14.32 -6.98 -19.93
N HIS A 67 -13.50 -7.98 -19.59
CA HIS A 67 -13.29 -8.37 -18.18
C HIS A 67 -12.19 -7.54 -17.51
N ILE A 68 -11.15 -7.17 -18.25
CA ILE A 68 -9.99 -6.45 -17.70
C ILE A 68 -10.34 -5.01 -17.36
N GLY A 69 -11.16 -4.34 -18.18
CA GLY A 69 -11.58 -2.96 -17.95
C GLY A 69 -12.15 -2.72 -16.55
N PRO A 70 -13.18 -3.47 -16.12
CA PRO A 70 -13.77 -3.34 -14.78
C PRO A 70 -12.82 -3.75 -13.63
N LEU A 71 -11.93 -4.73 -13.85
CA LEU A 71 -11.01 -5.22 -12.81
C LEU A 71 -9.81 -4.29 -12.55
N LEU A 72 -9.51 -3.37 -13.46
CA LEU A 72 -8.38 -2.45 -13.31
C LEU A 72 -8.53 -1.53 -12.09
N LEU A 73 -9.73 -1.02 -11.81
CA LEU A 73 -9.96 -0.10 -10.69
C LEU A 73 -9.70 -0.77 -9.33
N PRO A 74 -10.33 -1.91 -8.99
CA PRO A 74 -9.98 -2.66 -7.77
C PRO A 74 -8.50 -3.03 -7.71
N GLY A 75 -7.89 -3.38 -8.85
CA GLY A 75 -6.46 -3.71 -8.92
C GLY A 75 -5.56 -2.53 -8.57
N ILE A 76 -5.89 -1.31 -9.02
CA ILE A 76 -5.18 -0.08 -8.65
C ILE A 76 -5.34 0.18 -7.16
N VAL A 77 -6.56 0.15 -6.63
CA VAL A 77 -6.84 0.38 -5.20
C VAL A 77 -6.07 -0.61 -4.34
N ALA A 78 -6.12 -1.91 -4.64
CA ALA A 78 -5.38 -2.94 -3.91
C ALA A 78 -3.86 -2.72 -3.95
N THR A 79 -3.32 -2.29 -5.09
CA THR A 79 -1.89 -1.97 -5.23
C THR A 79 -1.51 -0.76 -4.37
N LEU A 80 -2.33 0.30 -4.36
CA LEU A 80 -2.08 1.49 -3.55
C LEU A 80 -2.15 1.18 -2.05
N VAL A 81 -3.14 0.39 -1.60
CA VAL A 81 -3.23 -0.10 -0.22
C VAL A 81 -1.97 -0.88 0.16
N ALA A 82 -1.55 -1.83 -0.68
CA ALA A 82 -0.36 -2.63 -0.42
C ALA A 82 0.91 -1.77 -0.30
N LEU A 83 1.07 -0.74 -1.14
CA LEU A 83 2.22 0.17 -1.07
C LEU A 83 2.18 1.08 0.16
N LEU A 84 0.99 1.54 0.59
CA LEU A 84 0.85 2.30 1.84
C LEU A 84 1.23 1.45 3.05
N ILE A 85 0.69 0.24 3.14
CA ILE A 85 1.03 -0.72 4.20
C ILE A 85 2.54 -1.02 4.20
N LEU A 86 3.11 -1.26 3.03
CA LEU A 86 4.56 -1.48 2.92
C LEU A 86 5.37 -0.25 3.35
N GLY A 87 4.94 0.95 2.98
CA GLY A 87 5.58 2.21 3.35
C GLY A 87 5.62 2.42 4.86
N TYR A 88 4.49 2.25 5.55
CA TYR A 88 4.41 2.33 7.01
C TYR A 88 5.19 1.20 7.69
N ALA A 89 5.09 -0.04 7.20
CA ALA A 89 5.84 -1.18 7.71
C ALA A 89 7.37 -0.95 7.67
N LEU A 90 7.90 -0.34 6.59
CA LEU A 90 9.31 0.01 6.48
C LEU A 90 9.75 1.08 7.51
N VAL A 91 8.83 1.96 7.92
CA VAL A 91 9.08 2.96 8.97
C VAL A 91 9.04 2.29 10.36
N TYR A 92 8.13 1.36 10.60
CA TYR A 92 8.03 0.66 11.90
C TYR A 92 9.14 -0.37 12.12
N TRP A 93 9.57 -1.06 11.07
CA TRP A 93 10.57 -2.14 11.13
C TRP A 93 11.75 -1.84 12.06
N PRO A 94 12.49 -0.72 11.92
CA PRO A 94 13.67 -0.47 12.74
C PRO A 94 13.36 -0.18 14.22
N HIS A 95 12.10 0.14 14.53
CA HIS A 95 11.63 0.47 15.88
C HIS A 95 11.10 -0.78 16.63
N LEU A 96 10.88 -1.89 15.93
CA LEU A 96 10.51 -3.17 16.53
C LEU A 96 11.75 -3.94 17.04
N PRO A 97 11.72 -4.49 18.27
CA PRO A 97 10.66 -4.43 19.28
C PRO A 97 10.82 -3.28 20.29
N ALA A 98 11.87 -2.46 20.19
CA ALA A 98 12.25 -1.51 21.25
C ALA A 98 11.14 -0.50 21.63
N ASP A 99 10.39 -0.01 20.64
CA ASP A 99 9.33 0.98 20.81
C ASP A 99 7.91 0.37 20.82
N PHE A 100 7.81 -0.96 20.88
CA PHE A 100 6.55 -1.69 20.79
C PHE A 100 6.40 -2.70 21.92
N ASN A 101 5.18 -2.86 22.40
CA ASN A 101 4.80 -3.99 23.24
C ASN A 101 4.35 -5.12 22.29
N VAL A 102 5.23 -6.09 22.07
CA VAL A 102 4.95 -7.30 21.28
C VAL A 102 4.71 -8.44 22.27
N GLN A 103 3.57 -9.11 22.18
CA GLN A 103 3.33 -10.28 23.02
C GLN A 103 4.36 -11.38 22.72
N GLU A 104 4.99 -11.96 23.76
CA GLU A 104 6.16 -12.88 23.67
C GLU A 104 5.95 -14.14 22.79
N LYS A 105 4.73 -14.42 22.33
CA LYS A 105 4.42 -15.55 21.45
C LYS A 105 4.75 -15.31 19.96
N ALA A 106 5.23 -14.14 19.57
CA ALA A 106 5.56 -13.88 18.17
C ALA A 106 6.86 -14.61 17.75
N GLN A 107 6.72 -15.75 17.06
CA GLN A 107 7.84 -16.51 16.46
C GLN A 107 8.26 -15.99 15.08
N SER A 108 7.63 -14.90 14.62
CA SER A 108 7.85 -14.30 13.31
C SER A 108 9.08 -13.39 13.27
N SER A 109 9.59 -13.13 12.07
CA SER A 109 10.61 -12.09 11.89
C SER A 109 10.01 -10.70 12.12
N ARG A 110 10.83 -9.75 12.59
CA ARG A 110 10.46 -8.32 12.78
C ARG A 110 9.84 -7.70 11.52
N ALA A 111 10.25 -8.21 10.35
CA ALA A 111 9.70 -7.86 9.05
C ALA A 111 8.20 -8.08 8.95
N ILE A 112 7.80 -9.29 9.33
CA ILE A 112 6.45 -9.80 9.23
C ILE A 112 5.60 -9.12 10.29
N GLU A 113 6.14 -8.91 11.49
CA GLU A 113 5.48 -8.15 12.56
C GLU A 113 5.20 -6.70 12.15
N ALA A 114 6.16 -6.02 11.52
CA ALA A 114 5.97 -4.66 11.04
C ALA A 114 4.89 -4.57 9.96
N LEU A 115 4.91 -5.52 9.01
CA LEU A 115 3.92 -5.60 7.94
C LEU A 115 2.52 -5.92 8.48
N TYR A 116 2.45 -6.86 9.42
CA TYR A 116 1.21 -7.25 10.08
C TYR A 116 0.63 -6.09 10.90
N PHE A 117 1.45 -5.45 11.75
CA PHE A 117 1.04 -4.28 12.54
C PHE A 117 0.52 -3.15 11.65
N SER A 118 1.24 -2.83 10.56
CA SER A 118 0.80 -1.83 9.59
C SER A 118 -0.52 -2.24 8.93
N GLY A 119 -0.66 -3.50 8.50
CA GLY A 119 -1.90 -4.00 7.90
C GLY A 119 -3.13 -3.88 8.81
N ILE A 120 -3.01 -4.31 10.07
CA ILE A 120 -4.12 -4.23 11.04
C ILE A 120 -4.40 -2.79 11.49
N THR A 121 -3.41 -1.90 11.46
CA THR A 121 -3.58 -0.47 11.79
C THR A 121 -4.22 0.28 10.64
N PHE A 122 -3.75 0.07 9.41
CA PHE A 122 -4.31 0.66 8.19
C PHE A 122 -5.77 0.28 7.98
N THR A 123 -6.11 -0.99 8.23
CA THR A 123 -7.50 -1.49 8.15
C THR A 123 -8.32 -1.15 9.39
N THR A 124 -7.75 -0.47 10.38
CA THR A 124 -8.38 -0.10 11.66
C THR A 124 -8.85 -1.27 12.52
N LEU A 125 -8.36 -2.48 12.24
CA LEU A 125 -8.75 -3.70 12.92
C LEU A 125 -8.13 -3.80 14.33
N GLY A 126 -6.82 -3.56 14.44
CA GLY A 126 -6.10 -3.41 15.71
C GLY A 126 -6.31 -4.51 16.77
N TYR A 127 -5.91 -5.75 16.49
CA TYR A 127 -6.03 -6.89 17.43
C TYR A 127 -5.40 -6.66 18.82
N GLY A 128 -4.43 -5.74 18.94
CA GLY A 128 -3.82 -5.37 20.23
C GLY A 128 -2.71 -6.31 20.70
N ASP A 129 -2.27 -7.23 19.85
CA ASP A 129 -1.12 -8.13 20.05
C ASP A 129 0.23 -7.44 19.83
N ILE A 130 0.25 -6.42 18.98
CA ILE A 130 1.37 -5.48 18.81
C ILE A 130 0.83 -4.06 19.04
N ALA A 131 1.41 -3.35 20.01
CA ALA A 131 0.97 -1.99 20.34
C ALA A 131 2.16 -1.02 20.50
N PRO A 132 2.09 0.21 19.95
CA PRO A 132 3.16 1.19 20.08
C PRO A 132 3.29 1.68 21.53
N ARG A 133 4.51 1.60 22.07
CA ARG A 133 4.86 2.03 23.41
C ARG A 133 5.27 3.51 23.42
N SER A 134 6.06 3.94 22.43
CA SER A 134 6.57 5.32 22.36
C SER A 134 5.53 6.29 21.77
N THR A 135 5.60 7.56 22.18
CA THR A 135 4.68 8.62 21.71
C THR A 135 4.79 8.83 20.20
N SER A 136 6.00 8.75 19.63
CA SER A 136 6.23 8.90 18.19
C SER A 136 5.55 7.79 17.38
N MET A 137 5.67 6.53 17.82
CA MET A 137 5.04 5.41 17.13
C MET A 137 3.51 5.43 17.27
N ARG A 138 2.97 5.96 18.38
CA ARG A 138 1.53 6.19 18.55
C ARG A 138 0.98 7.23 17.58
N LEU A 139 1.68 8.35 17.41
CA LEU A 139 1.28 9.39 16.44
C LEU A 139 1.38 8.87 15.00
N LEU A 140 2.39 8.06 14.70
CA LEU A 140 2.54 7.44 13.39
C LEU A 140 1.38 6.45 13.11
N ALA A 141 1.03 5.58 14.07
CA ALA A 141 -0.11 4.68 13.97
C ALA A 141 -1.44 5.42 13.81
N LEU A 142 -1.61 6.55 14.51
CA LEU A 142 -2.78 7.42 14.31
C LEU A 142 -2.85 7.97 12.90
N SER A 143 -1.73 8.46 12.35
CA SER A 143 -1.68 8.97 10.98
C SER A 143 -1.97 7.88 9.94
N GLU A 144 -1.52 6.66 10.19
CA GLU A 144 -1.80 5.49 9.34
C GLU A 144 -3.28 5.13 9.35
N ALA A 145 -3.91 5.06 10.52
CA ALA A 145 -5.33 4.78 10.65
C ALA A 145 -6.20 5.84 9.94
N LEU A 146 -5.86 7.13 10.08
CA LEU A 146 -6.53 8.22 9.36
C LEU A 146 -6.34 8.10 7.84
N THR A 147 -5.13 7.75 7.39
CA THR A 147 -4.82 7.54 5.98
C THR A 147 -5.64 6.38 5.41
N GLY A 148 -5.67 5.24 6.11
CA GLY A 148 -6.41 4.05 5.69
C GLY A 148 -7.91 4.30 5.61
N PHE A 149 -8.49 4.89 6.66
CA PHE A 149 -9.91 5.27 6.68
C PHE A 149 -10.27 6.23 5.54
N GLY A 150 -9.48 7.29 5.36
CA GLY A 150 -9.71 8.28 4.29
C GLY A 150 -9.57 7.68 2.90
N PHE A 151 -8.54 6.85 2.68
CA PHE A 151 -8.31 6.22 1.38
C PHE A 151 -9.41 5.23 1.01
N ILE A 152 -9.80 4.35 1.93
CA ILE A 152 -10.89 3.37 1.68
C ILE A 152 -12.21 4.09 1.43
N SER A 153 -12.51 5.15 2.20
CA SER A 153 -13.73 5.94 2.02
C SER A 153 -13.78 6.62 0.64
N LEU A 154 -12.67 7.19 0.18
CA LEU A 154 -12.55 7.75 -1.17
C LEU A 154 -12.69 6.68 -2.25
N ALA A 155 -12.06 5.52 -2.06
CA ALA A 155 -12.10 4.41 -3.01
C ALA A 155 -13.50 3.78 -3.15
N VAL A 156 -14.36 3.87 -2.14
CA VAL A 156 -15.76 3.42 -2.21
C VAL A 156 -16.67 4.45 -2.87
N THR A 157 -16.33 5.74 -2.72
CA THR A 157 -17.16 6.85 -3.23
C THR A 157 -17.03 7.05 -4.74
N TYR A 158 -15.85 6.78 -5.29
CA TYR A 158 -15.51 6.93 -6.71
C TYR A 158 -15.66 5.62 -7.48
#